data_AF-A0A535CFU9-F1
#
_entry.id   AF-A0A535CFU9-F1
#
_cell.length_a   1.000
_cell.length_b   1.000
_cell.length_c   1.000
_cell.angle_alpha   90.00
_cell.angle_beta   90.00
_cell.angle_gamma   90.00
#
_symmetry.space_group_name_H-M   'P 1'
#
loop_
_entity.id
_entity.type
_entity.pdbx_description
1 polymer ?
#
loop_
_entity_poly.entity_id
_entity_poly.type
_entity_poly.pdbx_seq_one_letter_code
_entity_poly.pdbx_strand_id
1 'polypeptide(L)'
;DVPARLGTTQTEADRVTGAILCDLLLGCDDFAESLRRSPSSATPPLLTDAERSHMRDVAHLVRVLWLALLVAVALVVAGLSVLRHQPRRIGAILLLTSGSVGVAAIVVGGFFAIAFDQAFLLFHRLFFPQGNFLFAPDSNLLRLFPEGFWFESALVAGLLIVVCALAVTLVGWRLLRR
;
A
#
# COMPACT_ATOMS: atom_id res chain seq x y z
N ASP A 1 10.59 17.13 -5.21
CA ASP A 1 12.01 16.77 -5.12
C ASP A 1 12.39 16.46 -3.68
N VAL A 2 12.57 15.19 -3.32
CA VAL A 2 12.82 14.73 -1.94
C VAL A 2 14.20 15.16 -1.40
N PRO A 3 15.30 15.07 -2.17
CA PRO A 3 16.62 15.54 -1.73
C PRO A 3 16.62 17.01 -1.32
N ALA A 4 15.96 17.88 -2.09
CA ALA A 4 15.81 19.30 -1.77
C ALA A 4 15.06 19.53 -0.45
N ARG A 5 13.97 18.79 -0.19
CA ARG A 5 13.18 18.90 1.06
C ARG A 5 13.92 18.42 2.30
N LEU A 6 14.83 17.47 2.14
CA LEU A 6 15.65 16.92 3.23
C LEU A 6 17.02 17.61 3.36
N GLY A 7 17.38 18.49 2.41
CA GLY A 7 18.70 19.10 2.35
C GLY A 7 19.81 18.05 2.22
N THR A 8 19.63 17.08 1.31
CA THR A 8 20.54 15.94 1.12
C THR A 8 20.78 15.65 -0.37
N THR A 9 21.64 14.69 -0.69
CA THR A 9 21.91 14.24 -2.07
C THR A 9 20.88 13.21 -2.53
N GLN A 10 20.73 13.03 -3.85
CA GLN A 10 19.85 11.98 -4.41
C GLN A 10 20.24 10.58 -3.91
N THR A 11 21.54 10.27 -3.92
CA THR A 11 22.07 8.99 -3.44
C THR A 11 21.69 8.71 -1.99
N GLU A 12 21.73 9.74 -1.13
CA GLU A 12 21.38 9.59 0.27
C GLU A 12 19.86 9.48 0.45
N ALA A 13 19.06 10.21 -0.33
CA ALA A 13 17.61 10.06 -0.34
C ALA A 13 17.18 8.65 -0.78
N ASP A 14 17.79 8.11 -1.83
CA ASP A 14 17.53 6.76 -2.32
C ASP A 14 17.92 5.70 -1.28
N ARG A 15 19.06 5.89 -0.60
CA ARG A 15 19.54 5.00 0.45
C ARG A 15 18.56 4.92 1.62
N VAL A 16 18.15 6.07 2.14
CA VAL A 16 17.19 6.14 3.26
C VAL A 16 15.83 5.59 2.85
N THR A 17 15.37 5.89 1.63
CA THR A 17 14.12 5.34 1.10
C THR A 17 14.20 3.81 1.01
N GLY A 18 15.32 3.27 0.54
CA GLY A 18 15.59 1.83 0.52
C GLY A 18 15.57 1.20 1.91
N ALA A 19 16.15 1.86 2.92
CA ALA A 19 16.09 1.40 4.31
C ALA A 19 14.65 1.38 4.83
N ILE A 20 13.87 2.44 4.59
CA ILE A 20 12.44 2.50 4.96
C ILE A 20 11.65 1.38 4.28
N LEU A 21 11.93 1.06 3.01
CA LEU A 21 11.29 -0.06 2.31
C LEU A 21 11.70 -1.41 2.90
N CYS A 22 12.96 -1.58 3.28
CA CYS A 22 13.45 -2.75 4.02
C CYS A 22 12.66 -2.92 5.32
N ASP A 23 12.51 -1.84 6.09
CA ASP A 23 11.75 -1.83 7.33
C ASP A 23 10.28 -2.11 7.13
N LEU A 24 9.67 -1.55 6.09
CA LEU A 24 8.27 -1.78 5.75
C LEU A 24 8.00 -3.26 5.48
N LEU A 25 8.84 -3.89 4.64
CA LEU A 25 8.60 -5.24 4.13
C LEU A 25 9.18 -6.34 5.02
N LEU A 26 10.37 -6.12 5.59
CA LEU A 26 11.18 -7.14 6.26
C LEU A 26 11.48 -6.80 7.73
N GLY A 27 11.45 -5.53 8.12
CA GLY A 27 11.71 -5.08 9.50
C GLY A 27 13.19 -5.15 9.86
N CYS A 28 14.01 -4.40 9.13
CA CYS A 28 15.46 -4.53 9.14
C CYS A 28 16.12 -3.83 10.34
N ASP A 29 15.68 -2.60 10.66
CA ASP A 29 16.31 -1.71 11.65
C ASP A 29 15.29 -0.74 12.30
N ASP A 30 14.01 -1.11 12.36
CA ASP A 30 12.93 -0.36 13.06
C ASP A 30 12.84 1.14 12.69
N PHE A 31 13.08 1.48 11.43
CA PHE A 31 13.06 2.85 10.92
C PHE A 31 14.09 3.77 11.61
N ALA A 32 15.16 3.20 12.20
CA ALA A 32 16.20 3.94 12.93
C ALA A 32 17.23 4.63 12.03
N GLU A 33 17.10 4.50 10.71
CA GLU A 33 18.01 5.05 9.71
C GLU A 33 18.16 6.58 9.85
N SER A 34 19.38 7.09 9.64
CA SER A 34 19.73 8.50 9.84
C SER A 34 20.37 9.10 8.58
N LEU A 35 20.31 10.42 8.42
CA LEU A 35 20.99 11.11 7.31
C LEU A 35 22.49 11.26 7.60
N ARG A 36 23.35 10.78 6.71
CA ARG A 36 24.81 10.96 6.83
C ARG A 36 25.19 12.38 6.42
N ARG A 37 25.13 13.31 7.39
CA ARG A 37 25.54 14.71 7.16
C ARG A 37 27.03 14.99 7.46
N SER A 38 27.71 14.19 8.28
CA SER A 38 29.17 14.31 8.54
C SER A 38 29.73 13.09 9.32
N PRO A 39 31.04 12.78 9.30
CA PRO A 39 31.63 11.58 9.93
C PRO A 39 31.72 11.58 11.47
N SER A 40 31.43 12.69 12.16
CA SER A 40 31.90 12.90 13.54
C SER A 40 30.82 13.06 14.63
N SER A 41 29.56 12.73 14.36
CA SER A 41 28.53 12.74 15.42
C SER A 41 27.52 11.62 15.18
N ALA A 42 27.10 10.95 16.26
CA ALA A 42 25.95 10.05 16.24
C ALA A 42 24.72 10.85 15.77
N THR A 43 24.36 10.71 14.50
CA THR A 43 23.19 11.39 13.96
C THR A 43 21.94 10.72 14.55
N PRO A 44 20.99 11.48 15.11
CA PRO A 44 19.72 10.91 15.54
C PRO A 44 18.98 10.29 14.34
N PRO A 45 18.07 9.33 14.58
CA PRO A 45 17.20 8.78 13.54
C PRO A 45 16.51 9.88 12.74
N LEU A 46 16.31 9.64 11.44
CA LEU A 46 15.63 10.60 10.57
C LEU A 46 14.18 10.82 11.01
N LEU A 47 13.50 9.74 11.36
CA LEU A 47 12.13 9.77 11.86
C LEU A 47 12.15 9.89 13.38
N THR A 48 11.32 10.78 13.89
CA THR A 48 11.02 10.91 15.32
C THR A 48 10.39 9.63 15.86
N ASP A 49 10.43 9.42 17.18
CA ASP A 49 9.80 8.24 17.80
C ASP A 49 8.30 8.12 17.48
N ALA A 50 7.60 9.24 17.34
CA ALA A 50 6.19 9.28 16.94
C ALA A 50 6.00 8.81 15.47
N GLU A 51 6.81 9.31 14.55
CA GLU A 51 6.79 8.88 13.13
C GLU A 51 7.17 7.40 12.99
N ARG A 52 8.18 6.93 13.73
CA ARG A 52 8.54 5.50 13.74
C ARG A 52 7.44 4.63 14.33
N SER A 53 6.76 5.09 15.38
CA SER A 53 5.61 4.37 15.93
C SER A 53 4.53 4.17 14.88
N HIS A 54 4.21 5.21 14.11
CA HIS A 54 3.24 5.09 13.03
C HIS A 54 3.74 4.16 11.91
N MET A 55 4.99 4.31 11.50
CA MET A 55 5.57 3.47 10.44
C MET A 55 5.63 1.99 10.81
N ARG A 56 5.80 1.65 12.10
CA ARG A 56 5.65 0.28 12.59
C ARG A 56 4.23 -0.26 12.39
N ASP A 57 3.21 0.55 12.69
CA ASP A 57 1.81 0.15 12.47
C ASP A 57 1.52 -0.03 10.97
N VAL A 58 2.04 0.87 10.13
CA VAL A 58 1.95 0.77 8.67
C VAL A 58 2.65 -0.49 8.16
N ALA A 59 3.85 -0.80 8.66
CA ALA A 59 4.58 -2.02 8.29
C ALA A 59 3.80 -3.28 8.68
N HIS A 60 3.21 -3.30 9.86
CA HIS A 60 2.36 -4.40 10.29
C HIS A 60 1.16 -4.58 9.35
N LEU A 61 0.44 -3.51 9.02
CA LEU A 61 -0.68 -3.55 8.07
C LEU A 61 -0.24 -4.05 6.68
N VAL A 62 0.86 -3.54 6.14
CA VAL A 62 1.40 -3.94 4.84
C VAL A 62 1.74 -5.43 4.81
N ARG A 63 2.39 -5.95 5.86
CA ARG A 63 2.74 -7.38 5.94
C ARG A 63 1.51 -8.28 6.08
N VAL A 64 0.48 -7.85 6.83
CA VAL A 64 -0.80 -8.54 6.90
C VAL A 64 -1.46 -8.60 5.52
N LEU A 65 -1.44 -7.50 4.76
CA LEU A 65 -1.97 -7.46 3.40
C LEU A 65 -1.19 -8.37 2.44
N TRP A 66 0.14 -8.44 2.56
CA TRP A 66 0.97 -9.38 1.79
C TRP A 66 0.64 -10.84 2.11
N LEU A 67 0.48 -11.18 3.39
CA LEU A 67 0.07 -12.52 3.79
C LEU A 67 -1.34 -12.86 3.27
N ALA A 68 -2.28 -11.92 3.38
CA ALA A 68 -3.63 -12.10 2.84
C ALA A 68 -3.62 -12.32 1.32
N LEU A 69 -2.77 -11.58 0.59
CA LEU A 69 -2.57 -11.78 -0.84
C LEU A 69 -2.01 -13.17 -1.16
N LEU A 70 -0.99 -13.62 -0.42
CA LEU A 70 -0.41 -14.96 -0.59
C LEU A 70 -1.46 -16.06 -0.37
N VAL A 71 -2.25 -15.94 0.71
CA VAL A 71 -3.35 -16.86 1.01
C VAL A 71 -4.41 -16.82 -0.11
N ALA A 72 -4.80 -15.64 -0.58
CA ALA A 72 -5.76 -15.50 -1.68
C ALA A 72 -5.26 -16.18 -2.96
N VAL A 73 -4.00 -15.99 -3.34
CA VAL A 73 -3.39 -16.66 -4.50
C VAL A 73 -3.40 -18.18 -4.32
N ALA A 74 -3.03 -18.69 -3.13
CA ALA A 74 -3.06 -20.12 -2.84
C ALA A 74 -4.48 -20.71 -2.97
N LEU A 75 -5.49 -20.01 -2.46
CA LEU A 75 -6.90 -20.40 -2.58
C LEU A 75 -7.38 -20.40 -4.05
N VAL A 76 -6.97 -19.41 -4.84
CA VAL A 76 -7.27 -19.37 -6.28
C VAL A 76 -6.67 -20.57 -6.99
N VAL A 77 -5.39 -20.88 -6.76
CA VAL A 77 -4.70 -22.03 -7.36
C VAL A 77 -5.37 -23.34 -6.96
N ALA A 78 -5.66 -23.53 -5.67
CA ALA A 78 -6.36 -24.71 -5.17
C ALA A 78 -7.77 -24.84 -5.79
N GLY A 79 -8.53 -23.75 -5.84
CA GLY A 79 -9.86 -23.70 -6.43
C GLY A 79 -9.86 -24.07 -7.92
N LEU A 80 -8.91 -23.55 -8.69
CA LEU A 80 -8.74 -23.89 -10.10
C LEU A 80 -8.38 -25.37 -10.30
N SER A 81 -7.56 -25.96 -9.42
CA SER A 81 -7.21 -27.38 -9.46
C SER A 81 -8.42 -28.28 -9.18
N VAL A 82 -9.19 -27.98 -8.13
CA VAL A 82 -10.39 -28.75 -7.73
C VAL A 82 -11.49 -28.65 -8.77
N LEU A 83 -11.71 -27.46 -9.34
CA LEU A 83 -12.80 -27.19 -10.27
C LEU A 83 -12.40 -27.30 -11.75
N ARG A 84 -11.22 -27.84 -12.07
CA ARG A 84 -10.66 -27.86 -13.44
C ARG A 84 -11.59 -28.42 -14.52
N HIS A 85 -12.50 -29.31 -14.15
CA HIS A 85 -13.49 -29.93 -15.05
C HIS A 85 -14.86 -29.24 -15.04
N GLN A 86 -15.01 -28.14 -14.31
CA GLN A 86 -16.24 -27.37 -14.18
C GLN A 86 -16.02 -25.91 -14.63
N PRO A 87 -15.66 -25.68 -15.91
CA PRO A 87 -15.29 -24.35 -16.41
C PRO A 87 -16.40 -23.30 -16.19
N ARG A 88 -17.68 -23.69 -16.35
CA ARG A 88 -18.81 -22.80 -16.08
C ARG A 88 -18.87 -22.34 -14.63
N ARG A 89 -18.58 -23.24 -13.68
CA ARG A 89 -18.58 -22.92 -12.25
C ARG A 89 -17.43 -22.00 -11.88
N ILE A 90 -16.23 -22.25 -12.41
CA ILE A 90 -15.09 -21.32 -12.28
C ILE A 90 -15.48 -19.96 -12.86
N GLY A 91 -16.06 -19.94 -14.06
CA GLY A 91 -16.49 -18.71 -14.73
C GLY A 91 -17.46 -17.88 -13.90
N ALA A 92 -18.48 -18.52 -13.32
CA ALA A 92 -19.45 -17.87 -12.44
C ALA A 92 -18.79 -17.29 -11.16
N ILE A 93 -17.90 -18.05 -10.51
CA ILE A 93 -17.18 -17.59 -9.32
C ILE A 93 -16.32 -16.38 -9.66
N LEU A 94 -15.48 -16.47 -10.70
CA LEU A 94 -14.61 -15.38 -11.12
C LEU A 94 -15.41 -14.13 -11.45
N LEU A 95 -16.53 -14.26 -12.18
CA LEU A 95 -17.37 -13.12 -12.56
C LEU A 95 -17.98 -12.44 -11.33
N LEU A 96 -18.53 -13.23 -10.39
CA LEU A 96 -19.13 -12.67 -9.18
C LEU A 96 -18.09 -11.99 -8.29
N THR A 97 -16.94 -12.63 -8.05
CA THR A 97 -15.93 -12.09 -7.14
C THR A 97 -15.24 -10.88 -7.74
N SER A 98 -14.79 -10.97 -8.99
CA SER A 98 -14.10 -9.85 -9.64
C SER A 98 -15.05 -8.69 -9.97
N GLY A 99 -16.30 -8.95 -10.32
CA GLY A 99 -17.31 -7.90 -10.47
C GLY A 99 -17.53 -7.15 -9.17
N SER A 100 -17.68 -7.86 -8.05
CA SER A 100 -17.87 -7.25 -6.72
C SER A 100 -16.65 -6.43 -6.30
N VAL A 101 -15.43 -6.96 -6.47
CA VAL A 101 -14.18 -6.24 -6.17
C VAL A 101 -14.02 -5.01 -7.06
N GLY A 102 -14.33 -5.13 -8.36
CA GLY A 102 -14.25 -4.01 -9.31
C GLY A 102 -15.21 -2.88 -8.94
N VAL A 103 -16.46 -3.19 -8.59
CA VAL A 103 -17.43 -2.19 -8.12
C VAL A 103 -16.95 -1.53 -6.83
N ALA A 104 -16.49 -2.32 -5.85
CA ALA A 104 -15.95 -1.77 -4.60
C ALA A 104 -14.76 -0.85 -4.86
N ALA A 105 -13.84 -1.23 -5.74
CA ALA A 105 -12.67 -0.42 -6.11
C ALA A 105 -13.07 0.89 -6.80
N ILE A 106 -14.09 0.90 -7.66
CA ILE A 106 -14.62 2.13 -8.28
C ILE A 106 -15.22 3.04 -7.22
N VAL A 107 -16.02 2.51 -6.30
CA VAL A 107 -16.67 3.29 -5.24
C VAL A 107 -15.62 3.88 -4.29
N VAL A 108 -14.72 3.06 -3.77
CA VAL A 108 -13.68 3.49 -2.83
C VAL A 108 -12.66 4.40 -3.54
N GLY A 109 -12.19 4.03 -4.73
CA GLY A 109 -11.27 4.84 -5.51
C GLY A 109 -11.88 6.19 -5.90
N GLY A 110 -13.16 6.23 -6.27
CA GLY A 110 -13.90 7.46 -6.51
C GLY A 110 -14.02 8.34 -5.27
N PHE A 111 -14.22 7.75 -4.09
CA PHE A 111 -14.20 8.48 -2.83
C PHE A 111 -12.82 9.12 -2.54
N PHE A 112 -11.73 8.37 -2.72
CA PHE A 112 -10.37 8.91 -2.62
C PHE A 112 -10.09 10.01 -3.65
N ALA A 113 -10.64 9.90 -4.86
CA ALA A 113 -10.44 10.87 -5.93
C ALA A 113 -11.17 12.21 -5.67
N ILE A 114 -12.35 12.16 -5.04
CA ILE A 114 -13.22 13.34 -4.86
C ILE A 114 -13.03 13.98 -3.48
N ALA A 115 -12.79 13.18 -2.45
CA ALA A 115 -12.77 13.60 -1.05
C ALA A 115 -11.56 12.99 -0.33
N PHE A 116 -10.36 13.28 -0.85
CA PHE A 116 -9.11 12.66 -0.40
C PHE A 116 -8.88 12.82 1.11
N ASP A 117 -9.02 14.03 1.67
CA ASP A 117 -8.81 14.27 3.10
C ASP A 117 -9.73 13.42 3.98
N GLN A 118 -11.01 13.35 3.62
CA GLN A 118 -12.01 12.58 4.37
C GLN A 118 -11.73 11.07 4.23
N ALA A 119 -11.36 10.62 3.03
CA ALA A 119 -10.97 9.24 2.77
C ALA A 119 -9.71 8.84 3.54
N PHE A 120 -8.69 9.70 3.54
CA PHE A 120 -7.47 9.55 4.32
C PHE A 120 -7.78 9.43 5.80
N LEU A 121 -8.55 10.38 6.37
CA LEU A 121 -8.90 10.35 7.78
C LEU A 121 -9.73 9.11 8.16
N LEU A 122 -10.69 8.71 7.32
CA LEU A 122 -11.49 7.51 7.58
C LEU A 122 -10.63 6.25 7.56
N PHE A 123 -9.80 6.09 6.53
CA PHE A 123 -8.86 4.97 6.43
C PHE A 123 -7.96 4.90 7.66
N HIS A 124 -7.33 6.02 8.03
CA HIS A 124 -6.38 6.04 9.15
C HIS A 124 -7.06 5.79 10.49
N ARG A 125 -8.29 6.28 10.72
CA ARG A 125 -9.04 5.95 11.94
C ARG A 125 -9.43 4.48 12.04
N LEU A 126 -9.69 3.81 10.91
CA LEU A 126 -10.02 2.39 10.87
C LEU A 126 -8.81 1.51 11.17
N PHE A 127 -7.65 1.83 10.61
CA PHE A 127 -6.43 1.01 10.73
C PHE A 127 -5.49 1.43 11.86
N PHE A 128 -5.56 2.70 12.30
CA PHE A 128 -4.73 3.28 13.35
C PHE A 128 -5.61 4.00 14.41
N PRO A 129 -6.48 3.27 15.13
CA PRO A 129 -7.44 3.85 16.06
C PRO A 129 -6.80 4.63 17.22
N GLN A 130 -5.53 4.39 17.52
CA GLN A 130 -4.71 5.12 18.49
C GLN A 130 -4.41 6.58 18.09
N GLY A 131 -4.67 6.97 16.84
CA GLY A 131 -4.57 8.37 16.40
C GLY A 131 -3.14 8.87 16.12
N ASN A 132 -2.17 7.98 15.89
CA ASN A 132 -0.76 8.34 15.74
C ASN A 132 -0.33 8.66 14.29
N PHE A 133 -1.22 9.19 13.45
CA PHE A 133 -0.99 9.40 12.01
C PHE A 133 -1.02 10.86 11.56
N LEU A 134 -1.21 11.81 12.48
CA LEU A 134 -1.18 13.24 12.20
C LEU A 134 0.15 13.83 12.69
N PHE A 135 0.86 14.52 11.78
CA PHE A 135 2.17 15.09 12.06
C PHE A 135 2.21 16.59 11.77
N ALA A 136 3.16 17.27 12.38
CA ALA A 136 3.42 18.69 12.11
C ALA A 136 3.96 18.88 10.68
N PRO A 137 3.73 20.04 10.03
CA PRO A 137 4.15 20.29 8.65
C PRO A 137 5.65 20.14 8.38
N ASP A 138 6.49 20.21 9.42
CA ASP A 138 7.93 20.06 9.36
C ASP A 138 8.42 18.61 9.53
N SER A 139 7.52 17.64 9.71
CA SER A 139 7.78 16.20 9.77
C SER A 139 8.65 15.70 8.62
N ASN A 140 9.66 14.89 8.95
CA ASN A 140 10.50 14.25 7.94
C ASN A 140 9.73 13.18 7.17
N LEU A 141 8.76 12.53 7.80
CA LEU A 141 7.87 11.58 7.14
C LEU A 141 7.04 12.26 6.04
N LEU A 142 6.45 13.44 6.33
CA LEU A 142 5.69 14.22 5.34
C LEU A 142 6.59 14.78 4.22
N ARG A 143 7.85 15.09 4.51
CA ARG A 143 8.83 15.53 3.48
C ARG A 143 9.18 14.41 2.50
N LEU A 144 9.37 13.19 3.02
CA LEU A 144 9.63 11.97 2.26
C LEU A 144 8.40 11.55 1.44
N PHE A 145 7.24 11.46 2.09
CA PHE A 145 5.99 10.99 1.50
C PHE A 145 4.92 12.10 1.60
N PRO A 146 4.98 13.10 0.71
CA PRO A 146 4.02 14.21 0.72
C PRO A 146 2.60 13.71 0.41
N GLU A 147 1.61 14.52 0.75
CA GLU A 147 0.20 14.24 0.47
C GLU A 147 -0.06 13.84 -0.99
N GLY A 148 0.51 14.59 -1.96
CA GLY A 148 0.37 14.30 -3.38
C GLY A 148 0.89 12.92 -3.79
N PHE A 149 1.94 12.40 -3.13
CA PHE A 149 2.42 11.04 -3.37
C PHE A 149 1.37 10.00 -2.96
N TRP A 150 0.71 10.20 -1.82
CA TRP A 150 -0.34 9.29 -1.34
C TRP A 150 -1.61 9.38 -2.16
N PHE A 151 -2.00 10.58 -2.61
CA PHE A 151 -3.11 10.78 -3.53
C PHE A 151 -2.87 10.02 -4.84
N GLU A 152 -1.74 10.25 -5.50
CA GLU A 152 -1.39 9.57 -6.75
C GLU A 152 -1.29 8.05 -6.55
N SER A 153 -0.66 7.59 -5.46
CA SER A 153 -0.57 6.16 -5.14
C SER A 153 -1.94 5.52 -4.95
N ALA A 154 -2.88 6.19 -4.26
CA ALA A 154 -4.24 5.70 -4.07
C ALA A 154 -5.00 5.59 -5.39
N LEU A 155 -4.85 6.59 -6.28
CA LEU A 155 -5.47 6.57 -7.61
C LEU A 155 -4.90 5.44 -8.48
N VAL A 156 -3.58 5.29 -8.52
CA VAL A 156 -2.92 4.23 -9.28
C VAL A 156 -3.31 2.85 -8.75
N ALA A 157 -3.34 2.66 -7.43
CA ALA A 157 -3.79 1.41 -6.82
C ALA A 157 -5.24 1.10 -7.18
N GLY A 158 -6.15 2.07 -7.05
CA GLY A 158 -7.55 1.92 -7.45
C GLY A 158 -7.70 1.54 -8.93
N LEU A 159 -6.99 2.23 -9.82
CA LEU A 159 -7.00 1.94 -11.26
C LEU A 159 -6.50 0.52 -11.56
N LEU A 160 -5.40 0.10 -10.94
CA LEU A 160 -4.85 -1.24 -11.12
C LEU A 160 -5.84 -2.32 -10.66
N ILE A 161 -6.51 -2.12 -9.52
CA ILE A 161 -7.53 -3.06 -9.03
C ILE A 161 -8.68 -3.17 -10.05
N VAL A 162 -9.16 -2.05 -10.59
CA VAL A 162 -10.23 -2.05 -11.60
C VAL A 162 -9.81 -2.77 -12.87
N VAL A 163 -8.60 -2.52 -13.37
CA VAL A 163 -8.06 -3.18 -14.57
C VAL A 163 -7.92 -4.69 -14.35
N CYS A 164 -7.38 -5.12 -13.21
CA CYS A 164 -7.28 -6.53 -12.86
C CYS A 164 -8.65 -7.19 -12.72
N ALA A 165 -9.59 -6.53 -12.04
CA ALA A 165 -10.96 -7.02 -11.89
C ALA A 165 -11.66 -7.19 -13.24
N LEU A 166 -11.49 -6.23 -14.16
CA LEU A 166 -12.02 -6.32 -15.52
C LEU A 166 -11.42 -7.50 -16.29
N ALA A 167 -10.10 -7.69 -16.23
CA ALA A 167 -9.43 -8.82 -16.87
C ALA A 167 -9.96 -10.17 -16.35
N VAL A 168 -10.12 -10.31 -15.04
CA VAL A 168 -10.68 -11.53 -14.41
C VAL A 168 -12.14 -11.72 -14.77
N THR A 169 -12.93 -10.64 -14.83
CA THR A 169 -14.34 -10.68 -15.26
C THR A 169 -14.46 -11.20 -16.68
N LEU A 170 -13.60 -10.74 -17.59
CA LEU A 170 -13.56 -11.19 -18.98
C LEU A 170 -13.19 -12.68 -19.09
N VAL A 171 -12.22 -13.14 -18.30
CA VAL A 171 -11.88 -14.58 -18.22
C VAL A 171 -13.06 -15.39 -17.69
N GLY A 172 -13.69 -14.92 -16.60
CA GLY A 172 -14.85 -15.56 -16.00
C GLY A 172 -16.01 -15.70 -16.98
N TRP A 173 -16.32 -14.63 -17.70
CA TRP A 173 -17.35 -14.60 -18.74
C TRP A 173 -17.06 -15.58 -19.88
N ARG A 174 -15.82 -15.66 -20.36
CA ARG A 174 -15.42 -16.63 -21.39
C ARG A 174 -15.60 -18.07 -20.92
N LEU A 175 -15.22 -18.36 -19.67
CA LEU A 175 -15.36 -19.71 -19.09
C LEU A 175 -16.83 -20.08 -18.83
N LEU A 176 -17.67 -19.11 -18.49
CA LEU A 176 -19.11 -19.31 -18.31
C LEU A 176 -19.84 -19.66 -19.62
N ARG A 177 -19.34 -19.16 -20.75
CA ARG A 177 -19.90 -19.39 -22.09
C ARG A 177 -19.44 -20.69 -22.77
N ARG A 178 -18.47 -21.41 -22.20
CA ARG A 178 -18.08 -22.77 -22.64
C ARG A 178 -19.05 -23.78 -22.04
#